data_AF-A0A832SAN8-F1
#
_entry.id   AF-A0A832SAN8-F1
#
_cell.length_a   1.000
_cell.length_b   1.000
_cell.length_c   1.000
_cell.angle_alpha   90.00
_cell.angle_beta   90.00
_cell.angle_gamma   90.00
#
_symmetry.space_group_name_H-M   'P 1'
#
loop_
_entity.id
_entity.type
_entity.pdbx_description
1 polymer ?
#
loop_
_entity_poly.entity_id
_entity_poly.type
_entity_poly.pdbx_seq_one_letter_code
_entity_poly.pdbx_strand_id
1 'polypeptide(L)'
;MEPSTYTGENAADMDAVARFYVKCVLWLGKHDPNFVEAYFGPEAVREEALTVSVPPDRVAGYAADLLATLDRIEPGHLDDPWRRRRAYLQGMIRALESRAAILAGKRPDFDAEVRSLFGIAAPEDDPDYYGGLHTTLDSHLPGTGDLASRYRGFMESFLVPADRLETVFAAAFAESRRRTAEHLPLPAGERLEVTAVSGEGCSRYQGGGRSLVGVSTTTPFTIDRVLSHACRQGYPGRHTIR
;
A
#
# COMPACT_ATOMS: atom_id res chain seq x y z
N MET A 1 -27.69 0.76 3.05
CA MET A 1 -26.85 0.08 4.06
C MET A 1 -27.03 0.88 5.33
N GLU A 2 -27.86 0.39 6.25
CA GLU A 2 -28.11 1.10 7.50
C GLU A 2 -26.80 1.23 8.30
N PRO A 3 -26.59 2.36 9.00
CA PRO A 3 -25.41 2.54 9.82
C PRO A 3 -25.46 1.51 10.96
N SER A 4 -24.51 0.56 10.96
CA SER A 4 -24.35 -0.41 12.05
C SER A 4 -24.04 0.34 13.34
N THR A 5 -25.06 0.54 14.18
CA THR A 5 -24.94 1.12 15.50
C THR A 5 -24.45 0.05 16.47
N TYR A 6 -23.17 -0.30 16.40
CA TYR A 6 -22.49 -1.02 17.48
C TYR A 6 -22.00 -0.01 18.52
N THR A 7 -22.92 0.55 19.30
CA THR A 7 -22.63 1.42 20.45
C THR A 7 -22.45 0.58 21.72
N GLY A 8 -21.41 -0.25 21.76
CA GLY A 8 -21.06 -1.08 22.92
C GLY A 8 -19.63 -0.79 23.41
N GLU A 9 -19.34 -1.12 24.67
CA GLU A 9 -18.03 -0.96 25.35
C GLU A 9 -16.87 -1.48 24.49
N ASN A 10 -17.04 -2.63 23.83
CA ASN A 10 -16.05 -3.23 22.92
C ASN A 10 -15.68 -2.34 21.72
N ALA A 11 -16.63 -1.60 21.15
CA ALA A 11 -16.34 -0.69 20.02
C ALA A 11 -15.55 0.54 20.50
N ALA A 12 -15.89 1.06 21.67
CA ALA A 12 -15.15 2.15 22.30
C ALA A 12 -13.70 1.74 22.65
N ASP A 13 -13.51 0.51 23.12
CA ASP A 13 -12.20 -0.07 23.42
C ASP A 13 -11.37 -0.28 22.15
N MET A 14 -11.96 -0.84 21.09
CA MET A 14 -11.27 -0.98 19.79
C MET A 14 -10.85 0.39 19.22
N ASP A 15 -11.71 1.39 19.30
CA ASP A 15 -11.40 2.73 18.86
C ASP A 15 -10.30 3.39 19.70
N ALA A 16 -10.27 3.14 21.01
CA ALA A 16 -9.19 3.59 21.88
C ALA A 16 -7.85 2.95 21.50
N VAL A 17 -7.83 1.63 21.25
CA VAL A 17 -6.66 0.90 20.75
C VAL A 17 -6.19 1.48 19.41
N ALA A 18 -7.11 1.68 18.46
CA ALA A 18 -6.78 2.23 17.14
C ALA A 18 -6.21 3.65 17.22
N ARG A 19 -6.79 4.52 18.07
CA ARG A 19 -6.27 5.88 18.28
C ARG A 19 -4.87 5.89 18.87
N PHE A 20 -4.59 5.02 19.85
CA PHE A 20 -3.26 4.94 20.46
C PHE A 20 -2.24 4.31 19.49
N TYR A 21 -2.63 3.31 18.71
CA TYR A 21 -1.83 2.76 17.62
C TYR A 21 -1.34 3.84 16.66
N VAL A 22 -2.21 4.78 16.24
CA VAL A 22 -1.84 5.91 15.38
C VAL A 22 -0.76 6.78 16.03
N LYS A 23 -0.87 7.08 17.33
CA LYS A 23 0.18 7.82 18.07
C LYS A 23 1.52 7.08 18.04
N CYS A 24 1.50 5.76 18.28
CA CYS A 24 2.70 4.93 18.24
C CYS A 24 3.36 4.91 16.85
N VAL A 25 2.58 4.81 15.77
CA VAL A 25 3.08 4.90 14.39
C VAL A 25 3.75 6.24 14.11
N LEU A 26 3.13 7.35 14.55
CA LEU A 26 3.69 8.69 14.38
C LEU A 26 4.98 8.90 15.18
N TRP A 27 5.05 8.37 16.41
CA TRP A 27 6.30 8.38 17.19
C TRP A 27 7.40 7.58 16.51
N LEU A 28 7.08 6.40 15.96
CA LEU A 28 8.07 5.58 15.28
C LEU A 28 8.56 6.23 13.98
N GLY A 29 7.67 6.93 13.26
CA GLY A 29 8.01 7.68 12.05
C GLY A 29 9.03 8.81 12.26
N LYS A 30 9.27 9.25 13.51
CA LYS A 30 10.39 10.16 13.82
C LYS A 30 11.77 9.50 13.72
N HIS A 31 11.83 8.20 13.96
CA HIS A 31 13.06 7.40 13.91
C HIS A 31 13.30 6.81 12.53
N ASP A 32 12.24 6.68 11.72
CA ASP A 32 12.28 6.19 10.35
C ASP A 32 11.42 7.09 9.44
N PRO A 33 12.06 8.05 8.73
CA PRO A 33 11.35 8.99 7.86
C PRO A 33 10.50 8.35 6.75
N ASN A 34 10.78 7.09 6.39
CA ASN A 34 10.06 6.37 5.34
C ASN A 34 8.94 5.49 5.89
N PHE A 35 8.77 5.39 7.21
CA PHE A 35 7.77 4.51 7.82
C PHE A 35 6.34 4.99 7.59
N VAL A 36 6.11 6.31 7.55
CA VAL A 36 4.80 6.91 7.32
C VAL A 36 4.80 7.63 5.97
N GLU A 37 4.32 6.95 4.92
CA GLU A 37 4.21 7.53 3.56
C GLU A 37 3.28 8.76 3.56
N ALA A 38 2.16 8.69 4.28
CA ALA A 38 1.24 9.82 4.43
C ALA A 38 0.31 9.66 5.63
N TYR A 39 -0.07 10.79 6.23
CA TYR A 39 -1.00 10.88 7.35
C TYR A 39 -2.20 11.74 6.96
N PHE A 40 -3.41 11.20 7.13
CA PHE A 40 -4.67 11.86 6.77
C PHE A 40 -5.62 12.05 7.95
N GLY A 41 -5.12 11.80 9.17
CA GLY A 41 -5.89 12.06 10.39
C GLY A 41 -5.85 13.53 10.80
N PRO A 42 -6.46 13.89 11.95
CA PRO A 42 -6.47 15.27 12.43
C PRO A 42 -5.06 15.82 12.67
N GLU A 43 -4.75 17.00 12.14
CA GLU A 43 -3.40 17.61 12.26
C GLU A 43 -2.98 17.77 13.73
N ALA A 44 -3.92 18.12 14.61
CA ALA A 44 -3.65 18.23 16.04
C ALA A 44 -3.05 16.96 16.67
N VAL A 45 -3.43 15.77 16.20
CA VAL A 45 -2.87 14.49 16.68
C VAL A 45 -1.43 14.32 16.22
N ARG A 46 -1.13 14.70 14.97
CA ARG A 46 0.23 14.70 14.44
C ARG A 46 1.10 15.70 15.18
N GLU A 47 0.64 16.94 15.33
CA GLU A 47 1.36 17.98 16.06
C GLU A 47 1.65 17.56 17.51
N GLU A 48 0.65 17.06 18.23
CA GLU A 48 0.81 16.52 19.59
C GLU A 48 1.88 15.41 19.62
N ALA A 49 1.78 14.41 18.75
CA ALA A 49 2.76 13.32 18.68
C ALA A 49 4.17 13.83 18.32
N LEU A 50 4.26 14.91 17.54
CA LEU A 50 5.51 15.54 17.15
C LEU A 50 6.16 16.41 18.25
N THR A 51 5.49 16.67 19.38
CA THR A 51 6.10 17.41 20.51
C THR A 51 7.05 16.55 21.36
N VAL A 52 6.86 15.23 21.38
CA VAL A 52 7.64 14.30 22.21
C VAL A 52 8.39 13.29 21.34
N SER A 53 9.56 12.85 21.79
CA SER A 53 10.27 11.73 21.16
C SER A 53 10.19 10.51 22.06
N VAL A 54 9.63 9.42 21.54
CA VAL A 54 9.49 8.15 22.25
C VAL A 54 10.48 7.15 21.64
N PRO A 55 11.43 6.60 22.41
CA PRO A 55 12.38 5.60 21.91
C PRO A 55 11.70 4.36 21.29
N PRO A 56 12.26 3.73 20.25
CA PRO A 56 11.63 2.59 19.58
C PRO A 56 11.34 1.38 20.49
N ASP A 57 12.19 1.09 21.47
CA ASP A 57 11.96 0.03 22.46
C ASP A 57 10.71 0.29 23.31
N ARG A 58 10.48 1.55 23.70
CA ARG A 58 9.24 1.95 24.40
C ARG A 58 8.02 1.87 23.48
N VAL A 59 8.15 2.20 22.21
CA VAL A 59 7.05 2.02 21.22
C VAL A 59 6.70 0.53 21.06
N ALA A 60 7.70 -0.37 21.06
CA ALA A 60 7.46 -1.81 21.03
C ALA A 60 6.68 -2.27 22.28
N GLY A 61 7.04 -1.78 23.47
CA GLY A 61 6.29 -2.04 24.70
C GLY A 61 4.83 -1.59 24.62
N TYR A 62 4.58 -0.38 24.12
CA TYR A 62 3.22 0.10 23.89
C TYR A 62 2.44 -0.75 22.88
N ALA A 63 3.08 -1.22 21.82
CA ALA A 63 2.44 -2.12 20.87
C ALA A 63 2.06 -3.46 21.51
N ALA A 64 2.91 -4.01 22.38
CA ALA A 64 2.60 -5.22 23.15
C ALA A 64 1.40 -5.01 24.09
N ASP A 65 1.31 -3.87 24.80
CA ASP A 65 0.17 -3.53 25.65
C ASP A 65 -1.13 -3.38 24.85
N LEU A 66 -1.07 -2.82 23.64
CA LEU A 66 -2.20 -2.72 22.73
C LEU A 66 -2.69 -4.09 22.26
N LEU A 67 -1.77 -5.01 21.94
CA LEU A 67 -2.14 -6.39 21.60
C LEU A 67 -2.83 -7.07 22.78
N ALA A 68 -2.27 -6.95 23.98
CA ALA A 68 -2.86 -7.51 25.19
C ALA A 68 -4.25 -6.95 25.49
N THR A 69 -4.49 -5.67 25.18
CA THR A 69 -5.81 -5.04 25.30
C THR A 69 -6.79 -5.59 24.26
N LEU A 70 -6.35 -5.70 22.99
CA LEU A 70 -7.16 -6.22 21.90
C LEU A 70 -7.51 -7.71 22.09
N ASP A 71 -6.64 -8.49 22.73
CA ASP A 71 -6.84 -9.90 23.03
C ASP A 71 -7.92 -10.15 24.10
N ARG A 72 -8.27 -9.15 24.92
CA ARG A 72 -9.42 -9.23 25.85
C ARG A 72 -10.76 -9.09 25.13
N ILE A 73 -10.77 -8.54 23.92
CA ILE A 73 -11.98 -8.38 23.12
C ILE A 73 -12.23 -9.70 22.39
N GLU A 74 -13.14 -10.52 22.92
CA GLU A 74 -13.44 -11.84 22.37
C GLU A 74 -14.12 -11.73 20.98
N PRO A 75 -13.57 -12.40 19.93
CA PRO A 75 -14.13 -12.34 18.58
C PRO A 75 -15.57 -12.87 18.45
N GLY A 76 -15.99 -13.74 19.38
CA GLY A 76 -17.35 -14.28 19.44
C GLY A 76 -18.42 -13.23 19.77
N HIS A 77 -18.03 -12.12 20.39
CA HIS A 77 -18.93 -11.01 20.77
C HIS A 77 -18.99 -9.87 19.74
N LEU A 78 -18.34 -10.04 18.59
CA LEU A 78 -18.32 -9.06 17.49
C LEU A 78 -19.22 -9.54 16.34
N ASP A 79 -19.63 -8.65 15.45
CA ASP A 79 -20.20 -9.05 14.16
C ASP A 79 -19.07 -9.29 13.12
N ASP A 80 -19.41 -9.71 11.90
CA ASP A 80 -18.41 -10.00 10.86
C ASP A 80 -17.53 -8.79 10.48
N PRO A 81 -18.09 -7.58 10.24
CA PRO A 81 -17.28 -6.38 10.04
C PRO A 81 -16.30 -6.09 11.19
N TRP A 82 -16.78 -6.12 12.44
CA TRP A 82 -15.95 -5.82 13.61
C TRP A 82 -14.90 -6.91 13.87
N ARG A 83 -15.21 -8.19 13.63
CA ARG A 83 -14.22 -9.29 13.63
C ARG A 83 -13.09 -9.02 12.64
N ARG A 84 -13.41 -8.67 11.39
CA ARG A 84 -12.41 -8.35 10.36
C ARG A 84 -11.57 -7.15 10.76
N ARG A 85 -12.20 -6.10 11.29
CA ARG A 85 -11.50 -4.89 11.76
C ARG A 85 -10.54 -5.20 12.92
N ARG A 86 -10.97 -6.01 13.88
CA ARG A 86 -10.13 -6.50 14.99
C ARG A 86 -8.92 -7.28 14.47
N ALA A 87 -9.14 -8.25 13.59
CA ALA A 87 -8.06 -9.05 13.01
C ALA A 87 -7.04 -8.19 12.23
N TYR A 88 -7.54 -7.23 11.45
CA TYR A 88 -6.69 -6.29 10.72
C TYR A 88 -5.86 -5.40 11.66
N LEU A 89 -6.49 -4.82 12.68
CA LEU A 89 -5.82 -4.01 13.70
C LEU A 89 -4.76 -4.83 14.46
N GLN A 90 -5.03 -6.09 14.77
CA GLN A 90 -4.07 -6.99 15.41
C GLN A 90 -2.83 -7.19 14.53
N GLY A 91 -3.00 -7.44 13.23
CA GLY A 91 -1.88 -7.54 12.28
C GLY A 91 -1.06 -6.24 12.19
N MET A 92 -1.74 -5.10 12.10
CA MET A 92 -1.07 -3.78 12.06
C MET A 92 -0.24 -3.51 13.33
N ILE A 93 -0.74 -3.87 14.51
CA ILE A 93 0.00 -3.67 15.77
C ILE A 93 1.19 -4.63 15.87
N ARG A 94 1.06 -5.89 15.43
CA ARG A 94 2.20 -6.83 15.39
C ARG A 94 3.32 -6.34 14.46
N ALA A 95 2.96 -5.79 13.31
CA ALA A 95 3.94 -5.21 12.39
C ALA A 95 4.64 -3.98 13.01
N LEU A 96 3.89 -3.13 13.72
CA LEU A 96 4.44 -1.99 14.47
C LEU A 96 5.41 -2.43 15.57
N GLU A 97 5.02 -3.40 16.41
CA GLU A 97 5.88 -3.97 17.46
C GLU A 97 7.20 -4.47 16.86
N SER A 98 7.11 -5.23 15.77
CA SER A 98 8.25 -5.83 15.08
C SER A 98 9.18 -4.77 14.49
N ARG A 99 8.62 -3.77 13.79
CA ARG A 99 9.41 -2.67 13.23
C ARG A 99 10.09 -1.84 14.34
N ALA A 100 9.37 -1.58 15.43
CA ALA A 100 9.90 -0.85 16.57
C ALA A 100 11.07 -1.61 17.24
N ALA A 101 10.94 -2.93 17.41
CA ALA A 101 12.02 -3.77 17.92
C ALA A 101 13.25 -3.81 16.99
N ILE A 102 13.06 -3.84 15.67
CA ILE A 102 14.15 -3.78 14.68
C ILE A 102 14.90 -2.46 14.78
N LEU A 103 14.17 -1.34 14.90
CA LEU A 103 14.75 -0.01 15.09
C LEU A 103 15.45 0.13 16.46
N ALA A 104 15.00 -0.62 17.47
CA ALA A 104 15.69 -0.75 18.76
C ALA A 104 16.92 -1.69 18.74
N GLY A 105 17.26 -2.27 17.58
CA GLY A 105 18.47 -3.07 17.39
C GLY A 105 18.25 -4.58 17.26
N LYS A 106 17.00 -5.07 17.31
CA LYS A 106 16.71 -6.48 17.00
C LYS A 106 17.10 -6.80 15.54
N ARG A 107 17.60 -8.00 15.32
CA ARG A 107 18.02 -8.51 14.00
C ARG A 107 17.40 -9.91 13.80
N PRO A 108 16.10 -10.00 13.48
CA PRO A 108 15.50 -11.29 13.09
C PRO A 108 16.18 -11.81 11.81
N ASP A 109 16.12 -13.13 11.60
CA ASP A 109 16.39 -13.67 10.27
C ASP A 109 15.29 -13.26 9.28
N PHE A 110 15.55 -13.46 7.98
CA PHE A 110 14.65 -13.03 6.91
C PHE A 110 13.22 -13.58 7.08
N ASP A 111 13.08 -14.87 7.37
CA ASP A 111 11.76 -15.50 7.48
C ASP A 111 11.00 -15.01 8.71
N ALA A 112 11.68 -14.84 9.84
CA ALA A 112 11.11 -14.27 11.04
C ALA A 112 10.70 -12.81 10.82
N GLU A 113 11.51 -12.02 10.12
CA GLU A 113 11.19 -10.65 9.75
C GLU A 113 9.93 -10.61 8.88
N VAL A 114 9.89 -11.39 7.80
CA VAL A 114 8.77 -11.44 6.85
C VAL A 114 7.46 -11.84 7.55
N ARG A 115 7.48 -12.90 8.36
CA ARG A 115 6.30 -13.30 9.15
C ARG A 115 5.84 -12.20 10.11
N SER A 116 6.79 -11.52 10.76
CA SER A 116 6.47 -10.52 11.77
C SER A 116 5.92 -9.21 11.19
N LEU A 117 6.40 -8.78 10.01
CA LEU A 117 5.99 -7.54 9.36
C LEU A 117 4.80 -7.72 8.42
N PHE A 118 4.72 -8.85 7.71
CA PHE A 118 3.69 -9.08 6.68
C PHE A 118 2.65 -10.14 7.06
N GLY A 119 2.86 -10.89 8.15
CA GLY A 119 1.92 -11.92 8.61
C GLY A 119 1.88 -13.17 7.73
N ILE A 120 2.84 -13.34 6.81
CA ILE A 120 2.94 -14.46 5.88
C ILE A 120 4.35 -15.05 5.91
N ALA A 121 4.49 -16.32 5.54
CA ALA A 121 5.81 -16.89 5.26
C ALA A 121 6.31 -16.36 3.91
N ALA A 122 7.63 -16.19 3.78
CA ALA A 122 8.22 -15.98 2.47
C ALA A 122 7.93 -17.23 1.61
N PRO A 123 7.50 -17.06 0.35
CA PRO A 123 7.34 -18.21 -0.54
C PRO A 123 8.71 -18.82 -0.85
N GLU A 124 8.75 -20.15 -0.87
CA GLU A 124 9.85 -20.90 -1.46
C GLU A 124 9.46 -21.19 -2.91
N ASP A 125 10.07 -20.47 -3.85
CA ASP A 125 9.81 -20.70 -5.27
C ASP A 125 10.80 -21.74 -5.82
N ASP A 126 10.29 -22.69 -6.60
CA ASP A 126 11.10 -23.63 -7.37
C ASP A 126 11.79 -22.91 -8.53
N PRO A 127 13.14 -22.89 -8.62
CA PRO A 127 13.85 -22.32 -9.75
C PRO A 127 13.39 -22.86 -11.12
N ASP A 128 12.94 -24.12 -11.19
CA ASP A 128 12.50 -24.74 -12.45
C ASP A 128 11.21 -24.12 -12.98
N TYR A 129 10.35 -23.58 -12.10
CA TYR A 129 9.16 -22.82 -12.50
C TYR A 129 9.52 -21.64 -13.41
N TYR A 130 10.58 -20.91 -13.07
CA TYR A 130 11.07 -19.79 -13.88
C TYR A 130 11.67 -20.24 -15.22
N GLY A 131 12.28 -21.44 -15.26
CA GLY A 131 12.73 -22.06 -16.51
C GLY A 131 11.57 -22.36 -17.48
N GLY A 132 10.43 -22.81 -16.97
CA GLY A 132 9.21 -23.00 -17.76
C GLY A 132 8.65 -21.69 -18.33
N LEU A 133 8.67 -20.61 -17.53
CA LEU A 133 8.27 -19.28 -17.99
C LEU A 133 9.18 -18.74 -19.09
N HIS A 134 10.51 -18.92 -18.95
CA HIS A 134 11.46 -18.54 -20.00
C HIS A 134 11.22 -19.32 -21.29
N THR A 135 10.99 -20.63 -21.21
CA THR A 135 10.68 -21.45 -22.39
C THR A 135 9.40 -20.99 -23.09
N THR A 136 8.36 -20.69 -22.31
CA THR A 136 7.08 -20.19 -22.85
C THR A 136 7.28 -18.86 -23.56
N LEU A 137 7.98 -17.92 -22.91
CA LEU A 137 8.30 -16.61 -23.49
C LEU A 137 9.15 -16.75 -24.77
N ASP A 138 10.14 -17.64 -24.76
CA ASP A 138 11.05 -17.92 -25.88
C ASP A 138 10.31 -18.39 -27.14
N SER A 139 9.26 -19.21 -26.95
CA SER A 139 8.41 -19.74 -28.03
C SER A 139 7.48 -18.69 -28.65
N HIS A 140 7.13 -17.63 -27.92
CA HIS A 140 6.22 -16.58 -28.38
C HIS A 140 6.93 -15.41 -29.06
N LEU A 141 8.23 -15.24 -28.82
CA LEU A 141 8.98 -14.11 -29.36
C LEU A 141 9.53 -14.42 -30.75
N PRO A 142 9.32 -13.51 -31.74
CA PRO A 142 9.88 -13.69 -33.07
C PRO A 142 11.40 -13.49 -33.10
N GLY A 143 12.04 -14.03 -34.14
CA GLY A 143 13.46 -13.85 -34.40
C GLY A 143 14.37 -14.86 -33.69
N THR A 144 15.67 -14.75 -33.95
CA THR A 144 16.73 -15.64 -33.45
C THR A 144 17.69 -14.88 -32.54
N GLY A 145 18.34 -15.55 -31.60
CA GLY A 145 19.29 -14.93 -30.67
C GLY A 145 18.87 -15.14 -29.22
N ASP A 146 19.52 -14.42 -28.29
CA ASP A 146 19.22 -14.54 -26.87
C ASP A 146 17.82 -14.00 -26.53
N LEU A 147 17.16 -14.64 -25.56
CA LEU A 147 15.80 -14.32 -25.14
C LEU A 147 15.65 -12.86 -24.70
N ALA A 148 16.62 -12.33 -23.95
CA ALA A 148 16.56 -10.98 -23.39
C ALA A 148 16.59 -9.90 -24.49
N SER A 149 17.43 -10.06 -25.51
CA SER A 149 17.50 -9.15 -26.65
C SER A 149 16.25 -9.20 -27.51
N ARG A 150 15.71 -10.40 -27.79
CA ARG A 150 14.45 -10.55 -28.52
C ARG A 150 13.28 -9.92 -27.77
N TYR A 151 13.21 -10.12 -26.46
CA TYR A 151 12.20 -9.49 -25.62
C TYR A 151 12.32 -7.95 -25.63
N ARG A 152 13.54 -7.42 -25.48
CA ARG A 152 13.76 -5.96 -25.52
C ARG A 152 13.32 -5.36 -26.86
N GLY A 153 13.74 -5.94 -27.98
CA GLY A 153 13.34 -5.48 -29.31
C GLY A 153 11.83 -5.57 -29.55
N PHE A 154 11.19 -6.63 -29.03
CA PHE A 154 9.73 -6.72 -29.05
C PHE A 154 9.07 -5.59 -28.25
N MET A 155 9.50 -5.35 -27.01
CA MET A 155 8.95 -4.29 -26.15
C MET A 155 9.22 -2.88 -26.70
N GLU A 156 10.34 -2.65 -27.39
CA GLU A 156 10.65 -1.38 -28.06
C GLU A 156 9.57 -0.97 -29.07
N SER A 157 8.94 -1.94 -29.75
CA SER A 157 7.84 -1.67 -30.69
C SER A 157 6.57 -1.13 -30.02
N PHE A 158 6.46 -1.27 -28.70
CA PHE A 158 5.34 -0.79 -27.90
C PHE A 158 5.65 0.49 -27.11
N LEU A 159 6.83 1.08 -27.31
CA LEU A 159 7.19 2.35 -26.66
C LEU A 159 6.23 3.44 -27.09
N VAL A 160 5.69 4.15 -26.11
CA VAL A 160 4.85 5.32 -26.31
C VAL A 160 5.76 6.50 -26.68
N PRO A 161 5.56 7.15 -27.84
CA PRO A 161 6.29 8.36 -28.18
C PRO A 161 6.15 9.44 -27.09
N ALA A 162 7.25 10.14 -26.76
CA ALA A 162 7.28 11.08 -25.65
C ALA A 162 6.23 12.21 -25.78
N ASP A 163 5.99 12.69 -27.01
CA ASP A 163 4.98 13.70 -27.35
C ASP A 163 3.53 13.19 -27.20
N ARG A 164 3.32 11.87 -27.12
CA ARG A 164 2.01 11.24 -26.93
C ARG A 164 1.78 10.75 -25.51
N LEU A 165 2.80 10.74 -24.66
CA LEU A 165 2.77 10.10 -23.35
C LEU A 165 1.61 10.61 -22.48
N GLU A 166 1.45 11.94 -22.41
CA GLU A 166 0.37 12.58 -21.64
C GLU A 166 -1.02 12.16 -22.14
N THR A 167 -1.22 12.14 -23.46
CA THR A 167 -2.49 11.74 -24.08
C THR A 167 -2.82 10.29 -23.77
N VAL A 168 -1.83 9.40 -23.86
CA VAL A 168 -2.02 7.97 -23.60
C VAL A 168 -2.30 7.71 -22.12
N PHE A 169 -1.61 8.40 -21.21
CA PHE A 169 -1.91 8.32 -19.78
C PHE A 169 -3.32 8.82 -19.45
N ALA A 170 -3.72 9.97 -20.00
CA ALA A 170 -5.07 10.50 -19.82
C ALA A 170 -6.14 9.49 -20.26
N ALA A 171 -5.95 8.87 -21.43
CA ALA A 171 -6.84 7.82 -21.91
C ALA A 171 -6.86 6.59 -20.98
N ALA A 172 -5.71 6.14 -20.49
CA ALA A 172 -5.61 5.00 -19.59
C ALA A 172 -6.30 5.26 -18.23
N PHE A 173 -6.13 6.45 -17.64
CA PHE A 173 -6.81 6.83 -16.40
C PHE A 173 -8.32 6.98 -16.59
N ALA A 174 -8.77 7.54 -17.71
CA ALA A 174 -10.20 7.66 -18.01
C ALA A 174 -10.86 6.28 -18.16
N GLU A 175 -10.22 5.37 -18.89
CA GLU A 175 -10.75 4.02 -19.12
C GLU A 175 -10.71 3.18 -17.83
N SER A 176 -9.64 3.28 -17.04
CA SER A 176 -9.56 2.57 -15.76
C SER A 176 -10.63 3.04 -14.78
N ARG A 177 -10.91 4.34 -14.72
CA ARG A 177 -12.01 4.91 -13.94
C ARG A 177 -13.37 4.40 -14.41
N ARG A 178 -13.63 4.43 -15.72
CA ARG A 178 -14.91 3.98 -16.30
C ARG A 178 -15.20 2.53 -15.93
N ARG A 179 -14.25 1.61 -16.16
CA ARG A 179 -14.41 0.19 -15.81
C ARG A 179 -14.54 -0.02 -14.32
N THR A 180 -13.82 0.74 -13.51
CA THR A 180 -13.94 0.64 -12.05
C THR A 180 -15.34 1.03 -11.59
N ALA A 181 -15.91 2.11 -12.13
CA ALA A 181 -17.25 2.57 -11.77
C ALA A 181 -18.38 1.60 -12.16
N GLU A 182 -18.14 0.68 -13.10
CA GLU A 182 -19.08 -0.38 -13.48
C GLU A 182 -19.15 -1.50 -12.43
N HIS A 183 -18.11 -1.65 -11.60
CA HIS A 183 -17.98 -2.74 -10.63
C HIS A 183 -17.95 -2.29 -9.17
N LEU A 184 -17.54 -1.04 -8.91
CA LEU A 184 -17.35 -0.50 -7.57
C LEU A 184 -17.99 0.89 -7.45
N PRO A 185 -18.77 1.17 -6.39
CA PRO A 185 -19.26 2.51 -6.13
C PRO A 185 -18.09 3.42 -5.77
N LEU A 186 -17.89 4.49 -6.54
CA LEU A 186 -16.90 5.52 -6.26
C LEU A 186 -17.47 6.57 -5.30
N PRO A 187 -16.70 7.03 -4.29
CA PRO A 187 -17.14 8.10 -3.39
C PRO A 187 -17.54 9.37 -4.15
N ALA A 188 -18.62 10.02 -3.72
CA ALA A 188 -19.05 11.27 -4.33
C ALA A 188 -17.97 12.36 -4.19
N GLY A 189 -17.62 12.99 -5.30
CA GLY A 189 -16.60 14.04 -5.34
C GLY A 189 -15.15 13.55 -5.28
N GLU A 190 -14.91 12.24 -5.44
CA GLU A 190 -13.54 11.75 -5.65
C GLU A 190 -12.90 12.43 -6.86
N ARG A 191 -11.59 12.69 -6.75
CA ARG A 191 -10.82 13.37 -7.79
C ARG A 191 -9.38 12.89 -7.83
N LEU A 192 -8.97 12.41 -9.00
CA LEU A 192 -7.58 12.12 -9.31
C LEU A 192 -7.03 13.17 -10.27
N GLU A 193 -6.03 13.91 -9.83
CA GLU A 193 -5.26 14.82 -10.68
C GLU A 193 -4.00 14.12 -11.18
N VAL A 194 -3.76 14.18 -12.49
CA VAL A 194 -2.59 13.57 -13.15
C VAL A 194 -1.79 14.68 -13.79
N THR A 195 -0.51 14.75 -13.47
CA THR A 195 0.40 15.79 -13.99
C THR A 195 1.67 15.15 -14.56
N ALA A 196 2.22 15.75 -15.60
CA ALA A 196 3.53 15.39 -16.12
C ALA A 196 4.63 15.99 -15.22
N VAL A 197 5.64 15.20 -14.87
CA VAL A 197 6.80 15.66 -14.07
C VAL A 197 8.11 15.28 -14.75
N SER A 198 9.11 16.17 -14.67
CA SER A 198 10.43 15.95 -15.27
C SER A 198 11.30 14.94 -14.50
N GLY A 199 10.99 14.70 -13.23
CA GLY A 199 11.70 13.77 -12.36
C GLY A 199 11.04 12.39 -12.26
N GLU A 200 11.30 11.72 -11.15
CA GLU A 200 10.62 10.46 -10.82
C GLU A 200 9.12 10.68 -10.65
N GLY A 201 8.34 9.69 -11.09
CA GLY A 201 6.90 9.70 -10.88
C GLY A 201 6.57 9.62 -9.39
N CYS A 202 5.48 10.27 -8.99
CA CYS A 202 5.05 10.30 -7.60
C CYS A 202 3.55 10.06 -7.50
N SER A 203 3.08 9.61 -6.33
CA SER A 203 1.66 9.49 -6.03
C SER A 203 1.43 9.96 -4.61
N ARG A 204 0.43 10.81 -4.41
CA ARG A 204 0.05 11.32 -3.10
C ARG A 204 -1.47 11.32 -2.97
N TYR A 205 -1.99 10.56 -2.01
CA TYR A 205 -3.37 10.77 -1.55
C TYR A 205 -3.38 12.04 -0.69
N GLN A 206 -4.44 12.83 -0.78
CA GLN A 206 -4.57 14.15 -0.11
C GLN A 206 -5.72 14.17 0.91
N GLY A 207 -6.40 13.04 1.13
CA GLY A 207 -7.58 12.97 1.99
C GLY A 207 -8.87 13.37 1.25
N GLY A 208 -9.99 12.84 1.74
CA GLY A 208 -11.33 13.15 1.22
C GLY A 208 -11.54 12.70 -0.23
N GLY A 209 -10.98 11.54 -0.61
CA GLY A 209 -11.12 11.01 -1.97
C GLY A 209 -10.33 11.79 -3.03
N ARG A 210 -9.31 12.56 -2.66
CA ARG A 210 -8.47 13.32 -3.60
C ARG A 210 -7.06 12.76 -3.67
N SER A 211 -6.53 12.61 -4.87
CA SER A 211 -5.15 12.20 -5.12
C SER A 211 -4.49 13.03 -6.20
N LEU A 212 -3.16 13.11 -6.13
CA LEU A 212 -2.29 13.61 -7.19
C LEU A 212 -1.34 12.49 -7.62
N VAL A 213 -1.18 12.30 -8.93
CA VAL A 213 -0.19 11.41 -9.54
C VAL A 213 0.67 12.22 -10.50
N GLY A 214 1.98 12.26 -10.21
CA GLY A 214 2.99 12.76 -11.13
C GLY A 214 3.52 11.62 -12.00
N VAL A 215 3.38 11.75 -13.32
CA VAL A 215 3.91 10.80 -14.30
C VAL A 215 5.24 11.33 -14.84
N SER A 216 6.30 10.53 -14.71
CA SER A 216 7.63 10.88 -15.22
C SER A 216 7.61 10.95 -16.76
N THR A 217 8.08 12.07 -17.31
CA THR A 217 8.27 12.23 -18.77
C THR A 217 9.66 11.80 -19.25
N THR A 218 10.57 11.52 -18.32
CA THR A 218 11.95 11.11 -18.61
C THR A 218 12.13 9.59 -18.60
N THR A 219 11.15 8.85 -18.08
CA THR A 219 11.13 7.39 -18.10
C THR A 219 10.36 6.89 -19.34
N PRO A 220 10.96 6.05 -20.21
CA PRO A 220 10.23 5.43 -21.31
C PRO A 220 9.13 4.48 -20.80
N PHE A 221 7.94 4.57 -21.40
CA PHE A 221 6.82 3.67 -21.10
C PHE A 221 6.40 2.90 -22.35
N THR A 222 6.08 1.63 -22.15
CA THR A 222 5.33 0.82 -23.11
C THR A 222 3.83 0.92 -22.82
N ILE A 223 2.99 0.68 -23.83
CA ILE A 223 1.52 0.84 -23.71
C ILE A 223 0.91 0.02 -22.55
N ASP A 224 1.40 -1.20 -22.33
CA ASP A 224 0.98 -2.09 -21.23
C ASP A 224 1.33 -1.50 -19.86
N ARG A 225 2.50 -0.87 -19.74
CA ARG A 225 2.96 -0.22 -18.52
C ARG A 225 2.17 1.04 -18.19
N VAL A 226 1.74 1.80 -19.21
CA VAL A 226 0.84 2.95 -19.00
C VAL A 226 -0.48 2.48 -18.38
N LEU A 227 -1.09 1.42 -18.92
CA LEU A 227 -2.31 0.83 -18.37
C LEU A 227 -2.11 0.29 -16.94
N SER A 228 -1.06 -0.50 -16.73
CA SER A 228 -0.73 -1.03 -15.40
C SER A 228 -0.50 0.09 -14.37
N HIS A 229 0.18 1.16 -14.77
CA HIS A 229 0.40 2.33 -13.91
C HIS A 229 -0.92 3.05 -13.59
N ALA A 230 -1.76 3.30 -14.60
CA ALA A 230 -3.06 3.96 -14.41
C ALA A 230 -3.97 3.16 -13.48
N CYS A 231 -3.99 1.83 -13.60
CA CYS A 231 -4.75 0.97 -12.71
C CYS A 231 -4.18 0.95 -11.29
N ARG A 232 -2.86 0.84 -11.14
CA ARG A 232 -2.20 0.77 -9.83
C ARG A 232 -2.27 2.07 -9.04
N GLN A 233 -2.08 3.21 -9.68
CA GLN A 233 -2.08 4.51 -9.01
C GLN A 233 -3.48 5.13 -8.93
N GLY A 234 -4.29 4.93 -9.98
CA GLY A 234 -5.67 5.40 -10.06
C GLY A 234 -6.66 4.33 -9.64
N TYR A 235 -7.41 3.83 -10.62
CA TYR A 235 -8.60 3.01 -10.41
C TYR A 235 -8.40 1.58 -10.96
N PRO A 236 -8.68 0.50 -10.22
CA PRO A 236 -9.18 0.44 -8.85
C PRO A 236 -8.05 0.41 -7.80
N GLY A 237 -6.87 0.95 -8.11
CA GLY A 237 -5.70 0.89 -7.24
C GLY A 237 -5.68 1.92 -6.11
N ARG A 238 -4.50 2.52 -5.90
CA ARG A 238 -4.17 3.34 -4.72
C ARG A 238 -5.15 4.49 -4.47
N HIS A 239 -5.72 5.10 -5.50
CA HIS A 239 -6.67 6.20 -5.33
C HIS A 239 -8.00 5.73 -4.73
N THR A 240 -8.48 4.54 -5.09
CA THR A 240 -9.78 4.02 -4.64
C THR A 240 -9.71 3.18 -3.37
N ILE A 241 -8.52 2.70 -2.99
CA ILE A 241 -8.30 1.88 -1.78
C ILE A 241 -8.05 2.76 -0.53
N ARG A 242 -7.86 4.09 -0.68
CA ARG A 242 -7.42 5.01 0.38
C ARG A 242 -8.47 5.99 0.89
#